data_AF-A0A2G9UW92-F1
#
_entry.id   AF-A0A2G9UW92-F1
#
_cell.length_a   1.000
_cell.length_b   1.000
_cell.length_c   1.000
_cell.angle_alpha   90.00
_cell.angle_beta   90.00
_cell.angle_gamma   90.00
#
_symmetry.space_group_name_H-M   'P 1'
#
loop_
_entity.id
_entity.type
_entity.pdbx_description
1 polymer ?
#
loop_
_entity_poly.entity_id
_entity_poly.type
_entity_poly.pdbx_seq_one_letter_code
_entity_poly.pdbx_strand_id
1 'polypeptide(L)'
;MAPKVALEAVDVLLKDIMHNDEPFFRKVIVIGGDFRQVIPVVEHGQREYLVDACVHKSILWKLFSIHRLTVNMRARDGGSDE
;
A
#
# COMPACT_ATOMS: atom_id res chain seq x y z
N MET A 1 7.25 4.53 -3.43
CA MET A 1 6.10 3.71 -3.00
C MET A 1 6.60 2.37 -2.49
N ALA A 2 6.03 1.82 -1.42
CA ALA A 2 6.42 0.49 -0.92
C ALA A 2 5.94 -0.61 -1.89
N PRO A 3 6.80 -1.58 -2.27
CA PRO A 3 6.40 -2.68 -3.13
C PRO A 3 5.59 -3.74 -2.37
N LYS A 4 4.86 -4.60 -3.08
CA LYS A 4 4.09 -5.71 -2.47
C LYS A 4 4.94 -6.60 -1.55
N VAL A 5 6.20 -6.84 -1.92
CA VAL A 5 7.13 -7.69 -1.16
C VAL A 5 7.41 -7.13 0.22
N ALA A 6 7.38 -5.80 0.39
CA ALA A 6 7.55 -5.18 1.71
C ALA A 6 6.33 -5.44 2.61
N LEU A 7 5.12 -5.36 2.06
CA LEU A 7 3.89 -5.70 2.80
C LEU A 7 3.87 -7.18 3.19
N GLU A 8 4.26 -8.06 2.27
CA GLU A 8 4.33 -9.50 2.50
C GLU A 8 5.41 -9.86 3.52
N ALA A 9 6.58 -9.22 3.47
CA ALA A 9 7.64 -9.40 4.46
C ALA A 9 7.18 -8.97 5.87
N VAL A 10 6.39 -7.91 5.99
CA VAL A 10 5.81 -7.50 7.28
C VAL A 10 4.87 -8.58 7.83
N ASP A 11 4.01 -9.16 6.98
CA ASP A 11 3.13 -10.27 7.38
C ASP A 11 3.93 -11.48 7.86
N VAL A 12 4.93 -11.91 7.08
CA VAL A 12 5.80 -13.04 7.43
C VAL A 12 6.55 -12.78 8.74
N LEU A 13 7.13 -11.60 8.90
CA LEU A 13 7.87 -11.22 10.11
C LEU A 13 6.97 -11.21 11.35
N LEU A 14 5.75 -10.68 11.24
CA LEU A 14 4.80 -10.69 12.35
C LEU A 14 4.36 -12.10 12.73
N LYS A 15 4.17 -13.00 11.74
CA LYS A 15 3.86 -14.40 12.00
C LYS A 15 5.00 -15.12 12.72
N ASP A 16 6.23 -14.87 12.30
CA ASP A 16 7.44 -15.45 12.90
C ASP A 16 7.63 -14.99 14.36
N ILE A 17 7.65 -13.68 14.60
CA ILE A 17 7.83 -13.09 15.94
C ILE A 17 6.74 -13.54 16.91
N MET A 18 5.51 -13.69 16.43
CA MET A 18 4.36 -14.00 17.27
C MET A 18 4.02 -15.50 17.32
N HIS A 19 4.76 -16.34 16.58
CA HIS A 19 4.53 -17.78 16.45
C HIS A 19 3.07 -18.13 16.12
N ASN A 20 2.48 -17.44 15.14
CA ASN A 20 1.08 -17.61 14.76
C ASN A 20 0.85 -17.22 13.30
N ASP A 21 0.20 -18.10 12.53
CA ASP A 21 0.02 -17.99 11.08
C ASP A 21 -1.17 -17.12 10.63
N GLU A 22 -1.92 -16.53 11.55
CA GLU A 22 -2.99 -15.58 11.23
C GLU A 22 -2.41 -14.34 10.53
N PRO A 23 -3.07 -13.80 9.48
CA PRO A 23 -2.61 -12.61 8.79
C PRO A 23 -2.36 -11.44 9.75
N PHE A 24 -1.15 -10.87 9.67
CA PHE A 24 -0.67 -9.80 10.53
C PHE A 24 -0.89 -10.06 12.03
N PHE A 25 -0.98 -11.32 12.47
CA PHE A 25 -1.31 -11.68 13.85
C PHE A 25 -2.61 -11.00 14.36
N ARG A 26 -3.61 -10.83 13.49
CA ARG A 26 -4.86 -10.10 13.81
C ARG A 26 -4.62 -8.64 14.26
N LYS A 27 -3.45 -8.05 13.97
CA LYS A 27 -3.21 -6.63 14.20
C LYS A 27 -4.00 -5.80 13.20
N VAL A 28 -4.46 -4.64 13.66
CA VAL A 28 -5.08 -3.66 12.78
C VAL A 28 -3.99 -3.00 11.96
N ILE A 29 -4.03 -3.21 10.64
CA ILE A 29 -3.11 -2.58 9.69
C ILE A 29 -3.85 -1.50 8.91
N VAL A 30 -3.33 -0.28 8.96
CA VAL A 30 -3.81 0.84 8.16
C VAL A 30 -2.68 1.25 7.22
N ILE A 31 -2.97 1.18 5.91
CA ILE A 31 -2.07 1.65 4.86
C ILE A 31 -2.67 2.90 4.22
N GLY A 32 -1.82 3.88 3.95
CA GLY A 32 -2.19 5.13 3.30
C GLY A 32 -1.22 5.46 2.17
N GLY A 33 -1.75 6.03 1.10
CA GLY A 33 -0.96 6.45 -0.06
C GLY A 33 -1.84 6.92 -1.21
N ASP A 34 -1.22 7.51 -2.22
CA ASP A 34 -1.86 7.86 -3.48
C ASP A 34 -1.18 7.08 -4.62
N PHE A 35 -1.91 6.17 -5.25
CA PHE A 35 -1.41 5.36 -6.37
C PHE A 35 -1.09 6.18 -7.62
N ARG A 36 -1.52 7.44 -7.68
CA ARG A 36 -1.10 8.39 -8.72
C ARG A 36 0.28 8.99 -8.47
N GLN A 37 0.91 8.68 -7.33
CA GLN A 37 2.34 8.95 -7.10
C GLN A 37 3.22 7.95 -7.87
N VAL A 38 4.53 8.02 -7.63
CA VAL A 38 5.53 7.19 -8.29
C VAL A 38 5.33 5.70 -7.96
N ILE A 39 5.26 4.86 -9.00
CA ILE A 39 5.25 3.39 -8.92
C ILE A 39 6.52 2.83 -8.24
N PRO A 40 6.55 1.56 -7.79
CA PRO A 40 7.74 1.01 -7.16
C PRO A 40 8.86 0.91 -8.20
N VAL A 41 10.10 1.17 -7.78
CA VAL A 41 11.27 1.05 -8.65
C VAL A 41 11.65 -0.43 -8.76
N VAL A 42 11.78 -0.92 -9.99
CA VAL A 42 12.30 -2.25 -10.31
C VAL A 42 13.48 -2.06 -11.26
N GLU A 43 14.69 -2.36 -10.80
CA GLU A 43 15.91 -2.20 -11.61
C GLU A 43 15.84 -3.09 -12.85
N HIS A 44 16.09 -2.49 -14.02
CA HIS A 44 16.05 -3.18 -15.32
C HIS A 44 14.71 -3.89 -15.62
N GLY A 45 13.64 -3.53 -14.90
CA GLY A 45 12.33 -4.15 -15.03
C GLY A 45 11.58 -3.68 -16.27
N GLN A 46 11.03 -4.63 -17.02
CA GLN A 46 9.91 -4.38 -17.94
C GLN A 46 8.67 -3.90 -17.20
N ARG A 47 7.76 -3.25 -17.94
CA ARG A 47 6.55 -2.61 -17.40
C ARG A 47 5.68 -3.57 -16.58
N GLU A 48 5.65 -4.85 -16.95
CA GLU A 48 4.89 -5.89 -16.26
C GLU A 48 5.39 -6.08 -14.83
N TYR A 49 6.71 -6.05 -14.62
CA TYR A 49 7.31 -6.19 -13.30
C TYR A 49 7.03 -4.98 -12.40
N LEU A 50 6.99 -3.78 -12.98
CA LEU A 50 6.63 -2.57 -12.22
C LEU A 50 5.17 -2.64 -11.74
N VAL A 51 4.27 -3.11 -12.60
CA VAL A 51 2.86 -3.32 -12.23
C VAL A 51 2.74 -4.43 -11.19
N ASP A 52 3.47 -5.53 -11.35
CA ASP A 52 3.46 -6.66 -10.41
C ASP A 52 4.03 -6.29 -9.04
N ALA A 53 5.00 -5.35 -8.99
CA ALA A 53 5.57 -4.86 -7.75
C ALA A 53 4.62 -3.97 -6.95
N CYS A 54 3.54 -3.44 -7.53
CA CYS A 54 2.59 -2.58 -6.83
C CYS A 54 1.92 -3.30 -5.64
N VAL A 55 1.74 -2.60 -4.52
CA VAL A 55 1.15 -3.19 -3.30
C VAL A 55 -0.24 -3.81 -3.52
N HIS A 56 -1.04 -3.27 -4.45
CA HIS A 56 -2.36 -3.81 -4.78
C HIS A 56 -2.31 -5.15 -5.53
N LYS A 57 -1.13 -5.61 -5.96
CA LYS A 57 -0.91 -6.95 -6.55
C LYS A 57 -0.56 -8.00 -5.50
N SER A 58 -0.38 -7.62 -4.24
CA SER A 58 -0.15 -8.58 -3.16
C SER A 58 -1.37 -9.48 -2.96
N ILE A 59 -1.11 -10.75 -2.61
CA ILE A 59 -2.16 -11.68 -2.18
C ILE A 59 -2.89 -11.20 -0.92
N LEU A 60 -2.24 -10.37 -0.10
CA LEU A 60 -2.77 -9.81 1.15
C LEU A 60 -3.74 -8.65 0.88
N TRP A 61 -3.71 -8.06 -0.31
CA TRP A 61 -4.57 -6.91 -0.64
C TRP A 61 -6.06 -7.22 -0.47
N LYS A 62 -6.48 -8.46 -0.73
CA LYS A 62 -7.86 -8.93 -0.54
C LYS A 62 -8.37 -8.86 0.90
N LEU A 63 -7.46 -8.70 1.87
CA LEU A 63 -7.80 -8.59 3.30
C LEU A 63 -8.15 -7.16 3.71
N PHE A 64 -7.84 -6.17 2.86
CA PHE A 64 -8.03 -4.76 3.19
C PHE A 64 -9.39 -4.24 2.73
N SER A 65 -9.98 -3.37 3.56
CA SER A 65 -11.10 -2.52 3.15
C SER A 65 -10.55 -1.23 2.54
N ILE A 66 -11.04 -0.87 1.35
CA ILE A 66 -10.55 0.30 0.62
C ILE A 66 -11.39 1.53 0.99
N HIS A 67 -10.74 2.53 1.58
CA HIS A 67 -11.34 3.84 1.86
C HIS A 67 -10.69 4.90 0.96
N ARG A 68 -11.51 5.69 0.26
CA ARG A 68 -11.05 6.74 -0.66
C ARG A 68 -11.29 8.11 -0.04
N LEU A 69 -10.24 8.90 0.08
CA LEU A 69 -10.36 10.32 0.41
C LEU A 69 -10.68 11.09 -0.88
N THR A 70 -11.79 11.82 -0.89
CA THR A 70 -12.29 12.54 -2.08
C THR A 70 -12.09 14.06 -1.98
N VAL A 71 -11.91 14.59 -0.78
CA VAL A 71 -11.75 16.03 -0.55
C VAL A 71 -10.27 16.35 -0.38
N ASN A 72 -9.73 17.17 -1.30
CA ASN A 72 -8.39 17.72 -1.15
C ASN A 72 -8.44 18.95 -0.22
N MET A 73 -8.17 18.73 1.06
CA MET A 73 -8.18 19.79 2.07
C MET A 73 -7.10 20.87 1.82
N ARG A 74 -6.00 20.54 1.11
CA ARG A 74 -4.91 21.49 0.83
C ARG A 74 -5.30 22.52 -0.24
N ALA A 75 -6.02 22.10 -1.28
CA ALA A 75 -6.41 22.97 -2.39
C ALA A 75 -7.70 23.76 -2.14
N ARG A 76 -8.34 23.56 -0.99
CA ARG A 76 -9.70 24.03 -0.71
C ARG A 76 -9.79 25.54 -0.46
N ASP A 77 -8.73 26.15 0.07
CA ASP A 77 -8.71 27.58 0.44
C ASP A 77 -8.03 28.47 -0.62
N GLY A 78 -7.53 27.90 -1.72
CA GLY A 78 -6.83 28.65 -2.78
C GLY A 78 -7.74 29.23 -3.87
N GLY A 79 -9.05 29.24 -3.66
CA GLY A 79 -10.06 29.68 -4.63
C GLY A 79 -11.02 30.74 -4.11
N SER A 80 -10.74 31.36 -2.96
CA SER A 80 -11.53 32.47 -2.40
C SER A 80 -10.83 33.83 -2.64
N ASP A 81 -10.25 34.01 -3.82
CA ASP A 81 -9.87 35.33 -4.33
C ASP A 81 -10.89 35.69 -5.44
N GLU A 82 -12.07 36.16 -5.01
CA GLU A 82 -12.85 37.15 -5.77
C GLU A 82 -12.30 38.56 -5.48
#